data_AF-A0A1J3HUI6-F1
#
_entry.id   AF-A0A1J3HUI6-F1
#
_cell.length_a   1.000
_cell.length_b   1.000
_cell.length_c   1.000
_cell.angle_alpha   90.00
_cell.angle_beta   90.00
_cell.angle_gamma   90.00
#
_symmetry.space_group_name_H-M   'P 1'
#
loop_
_entity.id
_entity.type
_entity.pdbx_description
1 polymer ?
#
loop_
_entity_poly.entity_id
_entity_poly.type
_entity_poly.pdbx_seq_one_letter_code
_entity_poly.pdbx_strand_id
1 'polypeptide(L)'
;MLERVIKFKEAFRHLAEVEPIYLSYPSEEEWTRAENICELLCPFTEMTKLISGSTFPSANLYFMQVYINESWLKTHKYSYDDVIREMVGNMKEKFDKYWEEYSDILAIAAVLDPRLKFKCLEYCFNSVDPATSKSRLDNVRKKMKKLFDVY
;
A
#
# COMPACT_ATOMS: atom_id res chain seq x y z
N MET A 1 -16.85 1.12 1.69
CA MET A 1 -17.99 0.53 2.43
C MET A 1 -17.79 0.74 3.93
N LEU A 2 -16.71 0.22 4.51
CA LEU A 2 -16.38 0.36 5.94
C LEU A 2 -16.33 1.83 6.43
N GLU A 3 -15.62 2.70 5.70
CA GLU A 3 -15.54 4.15 5.98
C GLU A 3 -16.93 4.83 6.06
N ARG A 4 -17.91 4.35 5.29
CA ARG A 4 -19.28 4.89 5.35
C ARG A 4 -20.02 4.38 6.58
N VAL A 5 -19.87 3.10 6.91
CA VAL A 5 -20.54 2.46 8.05
C VAL A 5 -20.09 3.07 9.38
N ILE A 6 -18.80 3.41 9.52
CA ILE A 6 -18.25 4.07 10.72
C ILE A 6 -18.98 5.39 11.03
N LYS A 7 -19.40 6.14 10.00
CA LYS A 7 -20.15 7.40 10.19
C LYS A 7 -21.53 7.20 10.83
N PHE A 8 -22.03 5.97 10.84
CA PHE A 8 -23.32 5.59 11.45
C PHE A 8 -23.16 4.90 12.80
N LYS A 9 -21.96 4.84 13.40
CA LYS A 9 -21.72 4.21 14.71
C LYS A 9 -22.75 4.62 15.77
N GLU A 10 -22.98 5.91 15.92
CA GLU A 10 -23.95 6.46 16.88
C GLU A 10 -25.40 6.06 16.56
N ALA A 11 -25.75 6.00 15.27
CA ALA A 11 -27.07 5.55 14.83
C ALA A 11 -27.31 4.08 15.18
N PHE A 12 -26.29 3.22 15.02
CA PHE A 12 -26.35 1.82 15.44
C PHE A 12 -26.47 1.68 16.96
N ARG A 13 -25.76 2.50 17.73
CA ARG A 13 -25.88 2.51 19.19
C ARG A 13 -27.29 2.89 19.63
N HIS A 14 -27.84 3.97 19.08
CA HIS A 14 -29.21 4.38 19.38
C HIS A 14 -30.26 3.35 18.96
N LEU A 15 -30.07 2.68 17.82
CA LEU A 15 -30.98 1.62 17.40
C LEU A 15 -31.00 0.46 18.41
N ALA A 16 -29.85 0.08 18.96
CA ALA A 16 -29.76 -0.95 19.99
C ALA A 16 -30.42 -0.54 21.32
N GLU A 17 -30.43 0.75 21.65
CA GLU A 17 -31.14 1.29 22.82
C GLU A 17 -32.66 1.28 22.65
N VAL A 18 -33.15 1.57 21.44
CA VAL A 18 -34.59 1.74 21.16
C VAL A 18 -35.29 0.42 20.79
N GLU A 19 -34.58 -0.50 20.14
CA GLU A 19 -35.12 -1.77 19.65
C GLU A 19 -34.49 -2.96 20.40
N PRO A 20 -35.15 -3.51 21.44
CA PRO A 20 -34.58 -4.60 22.26
C PRO A 20 -34.30 -5.91 21.49
N ILE A 21 -34.91 -6.08 20.32
CA ILE A 21 -34.66 -7.21 19.42
C ILE A 21 -33.41 -7.02 18.56
N TYR A 22 -32.83 -5.82 18.52
CA TYR A 22 -31.63 -5.50 17.76
C TYR A 22 -30.36 -5.88 18.54
N LEU A 23 -30.09 -7.19 18.59
CA LEU A 23 -28.98 -7.76 19.35
C LEU A 23 -27.66 -7.87 18.57
N SER A 24 -27.67 -7.56 17.27
CA SER A 24 -26.52 -7.74 16.38
C SER A 24 -25.98 -6.38 15.93
N TYR A 25 -25.24 -5.72 16.83
CA TYR A 25 -24.52 -4.48 16.56
C TYR A 25 -23.05 -4.62 16.99
N PRO A 26 -22.11 -3.91 16.33
CA PRO A 26 -20.71 -4.00 16.69
C PRO A 26 -20.44 -3.40 18.08
N SER A 27 -19.59 -4.06 18.84
CA SER A 27 -19.00 -3.58 20.09
C SER A 27 -18.06 -2.39 19.84
N GLU A 28 -17.71 -1.65 20.91
CA GLU A 28 -16.74 -0.54 20.83
C GLU A 28 -15.37 -1.00 20.33
N GLU A 29 -14.96 -2.21 20.68
CA GLU A 29 -13.73 -2.83 20.18
C GLU A 29 -13.81 -3.09 18.67
N GLU A 30 -14.93 -3.62 18.18
CA GLU A 30 -15.14 -3.85 16.75
C GLU A 30 -15.21 -2.56 15.94
N TRP A 31 -15.79 -1.49 16.50
CA TRP A 31 -15.76 -0.16 15.88
C TRP A 31 -14.34 0.39 15.79
N THR A 32 -13.58 0.29 16.88
CA THR A 32 -12.17 0.71 16.91
C THR A 32 -11.34 -0.09 15.89
N ARG A 33 -11.57 -1.40 15.81
CA ARG A 33 -10.93 -2.26 14.80
C ARG A 33 -11.33 -1.85 13.39
N ALA A 34 -12.59 -1.53 13.13
CA ALA A 34 -13.05 -1.08 11.81
C ALA A 34 -12.39 0.24 11.38
N GLU A 35 -12.19 1.18 12.32
CA GLU A 35 -11.45 2.42 12.10
C GLU A 35 -9.98 2.12 11.74
N ASN A 36 -9.31 1.27 12.53
CA ASN A 36 -7.94 0.84 12.27
C ASN A 36 -7.79 0.17 10.90
N ILE A 37 -8.76 -0.67 10.50
CA ILE A 37 -8.77 -1.29 9.17
C ILE A 37 -8.93 -0.22 8.07
N CYS A 38 -9.79 0.78 8.25
CA CYS A 38 -9.93 1.87 7.28
C CYS A 38 -8.64 2.65 7.09
N GLU A 39 -7.97 3.00 8.19
CA GLU A 39 -6.69 3.69 8.15
C GLU A 39 -5.63 2.85 7.44
N LEU A 40 -5.54 1.55 7.78
CA LEU A 40 -4.59 0.64 7.15
C LEU A 40 -4.79 0.53 5.63
N LEU A 41 -6.04 0.51 5.16
CA LEU A 41 -6.40 0.38 3.76
C LEU A 41 -6.35 1.70 2.96
N CYS A 42 -6.16 2.84 3.64
CA CYS A 42 -6.16 4.16 2.99
C CYS A 42 -5.08 4.29 1.90
N PRO A 43 -3.80 3.93 2.13
CA PRO A 43 -2.76 4.01 1.09
C PRO A 43 -3.05 3.13 -0.14
N PHE A 44 -3.67 1.97 0.05
CA PHE A 44 -4.08 1.08 -1.04
C PHE A 44 -5.22 1.68 -1.86
N THR A 45 -6.13 2.39 -1.21
CA THR A 45 -7.22 3.10 -1.89
C THR A 45 -6.67 4.21 -2.79
N GLU A 46 -5.70 4.99 -2.29
CA GLU A 46 -5.04 6.04 -3.08
C GLU A 46 -4.25 5.46 -4.26
N MET A 47 -3.50 4.38 -4.03
CA MET A 47 -2.83 3.66 -5.12
C MET A 47 -3.85 3.16 -6.16
N THR A 48 -4.96 2.57 -5.73
CA THR A 48 -6.00 2.05 -6.65
C THR A 48 -6.62 3.16 -7.48
N LYS A 49 -6.94 4.32 -6.88
CA LYS A 49 -7.46 5.49 -7.61
C LYS A 49 -6.46 5.98 -8.66
N LEU A 50 -5.19 6.07 -8.30
CA LEU A 50 -4.14 6.50 -9.22
C LEU A 50 -3.99 5.55 -10.40
N ILE A 51 -3.98 4.24 -10.13
CA ILE A 51 -3.84 3.17 -11.12
C ILE A 51 -5.06 3.09 -12.04
N SER A 52 -6.24 3.36 -11.51
CA SER A 52 -7.49 3.36 -12.29
C SER A 52 -7.64 4.59 -13.19
N GLY A 53 -6.74 5.58 -13.06
CA GLY A 53 -6.72 6.76 -13.91
C GLY A 53 -6.29 6.42 -15.35
N SER A 54 -7.03 6.93 -16.32
CA SER A 54 -6.76 6.74 -17.77
C SER A 54 -6.42 8.03 -18.51
N THR A 55 -6.47 9.18 -17.84
CA THR A 55 -6.28 10.51 -18.44
C THR A 55 -4.85 11.03 -18.34
N PHE A 56 -3.94 10.25 -17.76
CA PHE A 56 -2.52 10.61 -17.60
C PHE A 56 -1.63 9.35 -17.64
N PRO A 57 -0.34 9.49 -18.00
CA PRO A 57 0.61 8.40 -17.85
C PRO A 57 0.70 7.99 -16.38
N SER A 58 0.31 6.76 -16.07
CA SER A 58 0.31 6.24 -14.71
C SER A 58 1.62 5.55 -14.38
N ALA A 59 2.26 4.88 -15.35
CA ALA A 59 3.43 4.01 -15.18
C ALA A 59 4.59 4.63 -14.36
N ASN A 60 4.91 5.90 -14.60
CA ASN A 60 5.97 6.61 -13.88
C ASN A 60 5.64 6.91 -12.40
N LEU A 61 4.35 6.87 -12.03
CA LEU A 61 3.87 7.14 -10.67
C LEU A 61 3.77 5.88 -9.81
N TYR A 62 3.69 4.69 -10.43
CA TYR A 62 3.49 3.42 -9.73
C TYR A 62 4.58 3.13 -8.70
N PHE A 63 5.85 3.33 -9.07
CA PHE A 63 6.98 2.98 -8.21
C PHE A 63 6.87 3.63 -6.82
N MET A 64 6.51 4.91 -6.78
CA MET A 64 6.37 5.63 -5.51
C MET A 64 5.16 5.15 -4.70
N GLN A 65 4.05 4.79 -5.34
CA GLN A 65 2.89 4.24 -4.62
C GLN A 65 3.19 2.86 -4.04
N VAL A 66 3.87 2.00 -4.81
CA VAL A 66 4.34 0.70 -4.31
C VAL A 66 5.26 0.91 -3.11
N TYR A 67 6.24 1.81 -3.23
CA TYR A 67 7.15 2.12 -2.14
C TYR A 67 6.43 2.57 -0.86
N ILE A 68 5.42 3.45 -0.99
CA ILE A 68 4.60 3.93 0.13
C ILE A 68 3.87 2.76 0.79
N ASN A 69 3.23 1.89 0.00
CA ASN A 69 2.50 0.73 0.52
C ASN A 69 3.44 -0.31 1.15
N GLU A 70 4.61 -0.55 0.57
CA GLU A 70 5.60 -1.46 1.14
C GLU A 70 6.09 -0.96 2.51
N SER A 71 6.43 0.34 2.60
CA SER A 71 6.83 0.99 3.84
C SER A 71 5.71 0.95 4.88
N TRP A 72 4.48 1.23 4.45
CA TRP A 72 3.30 1.21 5.31
C TRP A 72 3.04 -0.16 5.92
N LEU A 73 3.06 -1.22 5.11
CA LEU A 73 2.90 -2.61 5.58
C LEU A 73 4.02 -3.01 6.55
N LYS A 74 5.26 -2.58 6.31
CA LYS A 74 6.38 -2.88 7.22
C LYS A 74 6.20 -2.24 8.59
N THR A 75 5.75 -0.99 8.66
CA THR A 75 5.47 -0.31 9.93
C THR A 75 4.36 -1.01 10.72
N HIS A 76 3.31 -1.49 10.03
CA HIS A 76 2.15 -2.11 10.69
C HIS A 76 2.32 -3.61 10.98
N LYS A 77 3.43 -4.22 10.56
CA LYS A 77 3.76 -5.63 10.84
C LYS A 77 3.80 -5.96 12.33
N TYR A 78 4.10 -4.97 13.17
CA TYR A 78 4.22 -5.13 14.62
C TYR A 78 3.04 -4.52 15.39
N SER A 79 1.85 -4.46 14.76
CA SER A 79 0.63 -4.00 15.43
C SER A 79 0.32 -4.80 16.70
N TYR A 80 -0.15 -4.08 17.73
CA TYR A 80 -0.63 -4.67 18.98
C TYR A 80 -1.95 -5.42 18.82
N ASP A 81 -2.76 -5.08 17.82
CA ASP A 81 -3.98 -5.82 17.49
C ASP A 81 -3.62 -7.05 16.65
N ASP A 82 -3.92 -8.24 17.19
CA ASP A 82 -3.62 -9.53 16.58
C ASP A 82 -4.29 -9.73 15.21
N VAL A 83 -5.53 -9.24 15.06
CA VAL A 83 -6.29 -9.33 13.81
C VAL A 83 -5.66 -8.44 12.74
N ILE A 84 -5.28 -7.21 13.11
CA ILE A 84 -4.55 -6.31 12.21
C ILE A 84 -3.21 -6.91 11.81
N ARG A 85 -2.47 -7.48 12.77
CA ARG A 85 -1.17 -8.10 12.49
C ARG A 85 -1.28 -9.27 11.53
N GLU A 86 -2.26 -10.16 11.73
CA GLU A 86 -2.55 -11.26 10.81
C GLU A 86 -2.93 -10.75 9.41
N MET A 87 -3.82 -9.76 9.34
CA MET A 87 -4.24 -9.15 8.09
C MET A 87 -3.05 -8.52 7.33
N VAL A 88 -2.18 -7.78 8.01
CA VAL A 88 -0.96 -7.19 7.42
C VAL A 88 -0.04 -8.29 6.88
N GLY A 89 0.12 -9.40 7.61
CA GLY A 89 0.88 -10.56 7.15
C GLY A 89 0.35 -11.10 5.82
N ASN A 90 -0.95 -11.38 5.76
CA ASN A 90 -1.63 -11.89 4.56
C ASN A 90 -1.57 -10.91 3.38
N MET A 91 -1.69 -9.61 3.66
CA MET A 91 -1.56 -8.55 2.64
C MET A 91 -0.13 -8.45 2.13
N LYS A 92 0.88 -8.53 3.01
CA LYS A 92 2.28 -8.44 2.64
C LYS A 92 2.72 -9.60 1.75
N GLU A 93 2.28 -10.82 2.04
CA GLU A 93 2.56 -11.98 1.19
C GLU A 93 2.05 -11.78 -0.24
N LYS A 94 0.81 -11.33 -0.40
CA LYS A 94 0.24 -11.02 -1.72
C LYS A 94 0.97 -9.86 -2.38
N PHE A 95 1.30 -8.81 -1.63
CA PHE A 95 2.02 -7.65 -2.13
C PHE A 95 3.40 -8.03 -2.68
N ASP A 96 4.15 -8.85 -1.95
CA ASP A 96 5.50 -9.26 -2.35
C ASP A 96 5.51 -10.07 -3.63
N LYS A 97 4.55 -10.99 -3.77
CA LYS A 97 4.37 -11.75 -5.00
C LYS A 97 4.19 -10.85 -6.23
N TYR A 98 3.27 -9.89 -6.16
CA TYR A 98 3.03 -8.97 -7.29
C TYR A 98 4.20 -8.01 -7.50
N TRP A 99 4.87 -7.59 -6.43
CA TRP A 99 5.99 -6.67 -6.54
C TRP A 99 7.19 -7.30 -7.23
N GLU A 100 7.54 -8.54 -6.90
CA GLU A 100 8.64 -9.26 -7.55
C GLU A 100 8.46 -9.37 -9.07
N GLU A 101 7.23 -9.60 -9.53
CA GLU A 101 6.91 -9.77 -10.96
C GLU A 101 7.12 -8.48 -11.78
N TYR A 102 6.79 -7.30 -11.24
CA TYR A 102 6.76 -6.05 -12.00
C TYR A 102 7.77 -4.98 -11.54
N SER A 103 8.56 -5.25 -10.49
CA SER A 103 9.43 -4.24 -9.86
C SER A 103 10.40 -3.55 -10.82
N ASP A 104 10.98 -4.29 -11.76
CA ASP A 104 12.00 -3.76 -12.65
C ASP A 104 11.44 -2.78 -13.70
N ILE A 105 10.28 -3.07 -14.31
CA ILE A 105 9.69 -2.18 -15.30
C ILE A 105 9.17 -0.89 -14.64
N LEU A 106 8.63 -1.00 -13.43
CA LEU A 106 8.18 0.14 -12.64
C LEU A 106 9.35 1.02 -12.19
N ALA A 107 10.47 0.41 -11.78
CA ALA A 107 11.69 1.13 -11.44
C ALA A 107 12.31 1.83 -12.66
N ILE A 108 12.30 1.20 -13.84
CA ILE A 108 12.72 1.82 -15.11
C ILE A 108 11.82 3.03 -15.43
N ALA A 109 10.50 2.87 -15.39
CA ALA A 109 9.54 3.94 -15.64
C ALA A 109 9.73 5.12 -14.68
N ALA A 110 10.05 4.84 -13.41
CA ALA A 110 10.37 5.87 -12.44
C ALA A 110 11.65 6.63 -12.83
N VAL A 111 12.75 5.96 -13.17
CA VAL A 111 14.01 6.67 -13.55
C VAL A 111 13.85 7.54 -14.80
N LEU A 112 12.97 7.14 -15.72
CA LEU A 112 12.64 7.90 -16.92
C LEU A 112 11.83 9.18 -16.60
N ASP A 113 11.15 9.24 -15.44
CA ASP A 113 10.53 10.48 -14.97
C ASP A 113 11.64 11.53 -14.69
N PRO A 114 11.57 12.75 -15.25
CA PRO A 114 12.51 13.81 -14.93
C PRO A 114 12.63 14.11 -13.43
N ARG A 115 11.56 13.89 -12.66
CA ARG A 115 11.48 14.16 -11.22
C ARG A 115 12.06 13.05 -10.36
N LEU A 116 12.10 11.82 -10.87
CA LEU A 116 12.57 10.65 -10.13
C LEU A 116 13.86 10.14 -10.78
N LYS A 117 14.97 10.19 -10.02
CA LYS A 117 16.29 9.73 -10.50
C LYS A 117 16.76 8.54 -9.69
N PHE A 118 17.87 7.92 -10.11
CA PHE A 118 18.46 6.79 -9.40
C PHE A 118 18.66 7.03 -7.90
N LYS A 119 18.94 8.27 -7.48
CA LYS A 119 19.03 8.63 -6.05
C LYS A 119 17.72 8.42 -5.29
N CYS A 120 16.57 8.66 -5.93
CA CYS A 120 15.26 8.41 -5.35
C CYS A 120 15.02 6.90 -5.19
N LEU A 121 15.32 6.10 -6.22
CA LEU A 121 15.24 4.64 -6.13
C LEU A 121 16.18 4.08 -5.05
N GLU A 122 17.40 4.60 -4.98
CA GLU A 122 18.38 4.23 -3.96
C GLU A 122 17.86 4.51 -2.56
N TYR A 123 17.24 5.68 -2.34
CA TYR A 123 16.59 6.01 -1.07
C TYR A 123 15.46 5.01 -0.75
N CYS A 124 14.55 4.76 -1.69
CA CYS A 124 13.41 3.85 -1.51
C CYS A 124 13.85 2.40 -1.23
N PHE A 125 14.84 1.90 -1.98
CA PHE A 125 15.35 0.55 -1.75
C PHE A 125 16.12 0.45 -0.43
N ASN A 126 16.91 1.46 -0.06
CA ASN A 126 17.61 1.48 1.23
C ASN A 126 16.65 1.53 2.42
N SER A 127 15.57 2.31 2.35
CA SER A 127 14.62 2.41 3.46
C SER A 127 13.79 1.14 3.63
N VAL A 128 13.50 0.43 2.53
CA VAL A 128 12.81 -0.85 2.55
C VAL A 128 13.76 -1.96 3.02
N ASP A 129 14.86 -2.18 2.32
CA ASP A 129 15.79 -3.27 2.60
C ASP A 129 17.23 -2.84 2.21
N PRO A 130 18.01 -2.36 3.18
CA PRO A 130 19.40 -1.96 2.95
C PRO A 130 20.26 -3.10 2.36
N ALA A 131 19.95 -4.36 2.65
CA ALA A 131 20.77 -5.49 2.24
C ALA A 131 20.67 -5.78 0.73
N THR A 132 19.49 -5.58 0.15
CA THR A 132 19.24 -5.82 -1.29
C THR A 132 19.28 -4.55 -2.13
N SER A 133 19.34 -3.37 -1.52
CA SER A 133 19.25 -2.09 -2.23
C SER A 133 20.28 -1.93 -3.37
N LYS A 134 21.54 -2.21 -3.10
CA LYS A 134 22.62 -2.07 -4.09
C LYS A 134 22.40 -2.99 -5.30
N SER A 135 22.06 -4.26 -5.06
CA SER A 135 21.86 -5.24 -6.13
C SER A 135 20.64 -4.90 -6.98
N ARG A 136 19.54 -4.43 -6.37
CA ARG A 136 18.35 -3.95 -7.07
C ARG A 136 18.67 -2.73 -7.94
N LEU A 137 19.38 -1.74 -7.40
CA LEU A 137 19.76 -0.54 -8.14
C LEU A 137 20.66 -0.86 -9.34
N ASP A 138 21.64 -1.73 -9.16
CA ASP A 138 22.55 -2.16 -10.23
C ASP A 138 21.81 -2.99 -11.30
N ASN A 139 20.82 -3.80 -10.92
CA ASN A 139 19.93 -4.49 -11.88
C ASN A 139 19.16 -3.49 -12.75
N VAL A 140 18.55 -2.46 -12.15
CA VAL A 140 17.83 -1.41 -12.89
C VAL A 140 18.77 -0.66 -13.83
N ARG A 141 19.98 -0.29 -13.37
CA ARG A 141 21.00 0.36 -14.21
C ARG A 141 21.40 -0.51 -15.40
N LYS A 142 21.61 -1.81 -15.18
CA LYS A 142 21.97 -2.77 -16.23
C LYS A 142 20.86 -2.90 -17.27
N LYS A 143 19.61 -2.98 -16.84
CA LYS A 143 18.45 -3.05 -17.75
C LYS A 143 18.26 -1.75 -18.54
N MET A 144 18.44 -0.60 -17.88
CA MET A 144 18.42 0.70 -18.55
C MET A 144 19.50 0.79 -19.63
N LYS A 145 20.74 0.44 -19.34
CA LYS A 145 21.83 0.43 -20.35
C LYS A 145 21.44 -0.43 -21.56
N LYS A 146 21.01 -1.67 -21.34
CA LYS A 146 20.55 -2.56 -22.43
C LYS A 146 19.43 -1.96 -23.27
N LEU A 147 18.51 -1.19 -22.66
CA LEU A 147 17.40 -0.54 -23.36
C LEU A 147 17.88 0.63 -24.23
N PHE A 148 18.96 1.31 -23.85
CA PHE A 148 19.54 2.41 -24.64
C PHE A 148 20.59 1.94 -25.63
N ASP A 149 21.31 0.85 -25.38
CA ASP A 149 22.34 0.31 -26.28
C ASP A 149 21.79 -0.15 -27.65
N VAL A 150 20.46 -0.22 -27.80
CA VAL A 150 19.77 -0.53 -29.08
C VAL A 150 19.47 0.71 -29.93
N TYR A 151 19.78 1.92 -29.45
CA TYR A 151 19.61 3.20 -30.14
C TYR A 151 20.97 3.91 -30.30
#